data_AF-A0A3A4RJJ4-F1
#
_entry.id   AF-A0A3A4RJJ4-F1
#
_cell.length_a   1.000
_cell.length_b   1.000
_cell.length_c   1.000
_cell.angle_alpha   90.00
_cell.angle_beta   90.00
_cell.angle_gamma   90.00
#
_symmetry.space_group_name_H-M   'P 1'
#
loop_
_entity.id
_entity.type
_entity.pdbx_description
1 polymer ?
#
loop_
_entity_poly.entity_id
_entity_poly.type
_entity_poly.pdbx_seq_one_letter_code
_entity_poly.pdbx_strand_id
1 'polypeptide(L)'
;MVKKIQKSGSDTKAASAGPNSPLSGAIKDSAQQIWLAGLGAFSKAQEEGGKAFESLVKEGLSIQRKTQAVAEERISEATSRVSTMATDISSKAAGQWDKLENIFEERVAKALNKLGVPSARDVDALIERIDALNQHVMRMGGMAPAKTAARKAAPAKKAAPAKTAARKTTRRSKAA
;
A
#
# COMPACT_ATOMS: atom_id res chain seq x y z
N MET A 1 40.20 -78.81 15.27
CA MET A 1 39.53 -79.81 16.14
C MET A 1 38.96 -79.07 17.34
N VAL A 2 37.65 -78.78 17.38
CA VAL A 2 36.60 -79.48 18.17
C VAL A 2 36.95 -79.49 19.67
N LYS A 3 36.20 -78.80 20.55
CA LYS A 3 34.90 -79.31 21.03
C LYS A 3 33.96 -78.23 21.60
N LYS A 4 32.74 -78.25 21.10
CA LYS A 4 31.49 -77.64 21.59
C LYS A 4 31.02 -78.32 22.88
N ILE A 5 30.35 -77.57 23.78
CA ILE A 5 29.37 -77.96 24.85
C ILE A 5 29.36 -76.78 25.86
N GLN A 6 28.27 -76.14 26.31
CA GLN A 6 26.85 -76.46 26.24
C GLN A 6 25.98 -75.22 26.50
N LYS A 7 24.77 -75.32 25.97
CA LYS A 7 23.56 -74.52 26.23
C LYS A 7 23.05 -74.80 27.65
N SER A 8 22.77 -73.73 28.40
CA SER A 8 21.70 -73.64 29.42
C SER A 8 21.33 -72.15 29.48
N GLY A 9 20.11 -71.69 29.21
CA GLY A 9 18.85 -72.41 29.30
C GLY A 9 18.54 -72.70 30.77
N SER A 10 18.47 -71.67 31.60
CA SER A 10 17.78 -71.72 32.89
C SER A 10 16.88 -70.49 32.99
N ASP A 11 15.66 -70.70 32.49
CA ASP A 11 14.43 -70.32 33.16
C ASP A 11 14.22 -68.84 33.46
N THR A 12 13.49 -68.21 32.53
CA THR A 12 12.40 -67.30 32.87
C THR A 12 11.41 -68.01 33.80
N LYS A 13 11.81 -68.27 35.05
CA LYS A 13 10.87 -68.57 36.12
C LYS A 13 10.35 -67.22 36.57
N ALA A 14 9.30 -66.78 35.88
CA ALA A 14 8.24 -66.02 36.50
C ALA A 14 7.73 -66.86 37.68
N ALA A 15 8.48 -66.85 38.78
CA ALA A 15 8.00 -67.28 40.06
C ALA A 15 6.98 -66.23 40.43
N SER A 16 5.71 -66.61 40.31
CA SER A 16 4.56 -65.99 40.92
C SER A 16 4.91 -65.44 42.31
N ALA A 17 5.31 -64.17 42.34
CA ALA A 17 5.41 -63.42 43.57
C ALA A 17 3.97 -63.18 44.01
N GLY A 18 3.48 -64.04 44.90
CA GLY A 18 2.32 -63.72 45.71
C GLY A 18 2.55 -62.35 46.40
N PRO A 19 1.47 -61.68 46.83
CA PRO A 19 1.47 -60.26 47.23
C PRO A 19 2.39 -59.86 48.41
N ASN A 20 3.21 -60.78 48.94
CA ASN A 20 4.06 -60.60 50.12
C ASN A 20 5.56 -60.96 49.90
N SER A 21 6.08 -60.93 48.67
CA SER A 21 7.54 -61.08 48.46
C SER A 21 8.27 -59.76 48.79
N PRO A 22 9.38 -59.79 49.57
CA PRO A 22 10.15 -58.59 49.93
C PRO A 22 10.69 -57.81 48.71
N LEU A 23 10.80 -58.48 47.56
CA LEU A 23 11.14 -57.87 46.27
C LEU A 23 10.05 -56.92 45.76
N SER A 24 8.77 -57.24 46.00
CA SER A 24 7.64 -56.41 45.55
C SER A 24 7.55 -55.09 46.32
N GLY A 25 7.88 -55.11 47.63
CA GLY A 25 8.03 -53.92 48.45
C GLY A 25 9.17 -53.02 47.97
N ALA A 26 10.35 -53.59 47.72
CA ALA A 26 11.52 -52.84 47.23
C ALA A 26 11.30 -52.19 45.85
N ILE A 27 10.55 -52.86 44.96
CA ILE A 27 10.19 -52.30 43.64
C ILE A 27 9.21 -51.14 43.80
N LYS A 28 8.23 -51.25 44.70
CA LYS A 28 7.26 -50.18 44.98
C LYS A 28 7.94 -48.96 45.60
N ASP A 29 8.86 -49.16 46.55
CA ASP A 29 9.63 -48.08 47.16
C ASP A 29 10.57 -47.41 46.16
N SER A 30 11.25 -48.18 45.29
CA SER A 30 12.04 -47.61 44.19
C SER A 30 11.19 -46.83 43.20
N ALA A 31 10.04 -47.37 42.79
CA ALA A 31 9.13 -46.68 41.88
C ALA A 31 8.60 -45.38 42.51
N GLN A 32 8.32 -45.38 43.81
CA GLN A 32 7.88 -44.20 44.53
C GLN A 32 9.00 -43.16 44.68
N GLN A 33 10.24 -43.58 44.88
CA GLN A 33 11.39 -42.67 44.86
C GLN A 33 11.67 -42.09 43.47
N ILE A 34 11.57 -42.90 42.41
CA ILE A 34 11.72 -42.42 41.03
C ILE A 34 10.61 -41.41 40.70
N TRP A 35 9.38 -41.65 41.17
CA TRP A 35 8.27 -40.73 40.98
C TRP A 35 8.47 -39.41 41.73
N LEU A 36 8.88 -39.46 43.00
CA LEU A 36 9.17 -38.28 43.81
C LEU A 36 10.36 -37.49 43.26
N ALA A 37 11.41 -38.17 42.78
CA ALA A 37 12.53 -37.54 42.10
C ALA A 37 12.10 -36.91 40.77
N GLY A 38 11.20 -37.56 40.03
CA GLY A 38 10.60 -37.00 38.81
C GLY A 38 9.81 -35.71 39.08
N LEU A 39 8.98 -35.69 40.12
CA LEU A 39 8.22 -34.50 40.51
C LEU A 39 9.12 -33.38 41.07
N GLY A 40 10.18 -33.73 41.81
CA GLY A 40 11.15 -32.77 42.32
C GLY A 40 12.00 -32.14 41.21
N ALA A 41 12.46 -32.93 40.24
CA ALA A 41 13.19 -32.44 39.08
C ALA A 41 12.31 -31.57 38.17
N PHE A 42 11.05 -31.94 37.98
CA PHE A 42 10.08 -31.14 37.22
C PHE A 42 9.80 -29.79 37.90
N SER A 43 9.62 -29.77 39.23
CA SER A 43 9.42 -28.53 39.99
C SER A 43 10.65 -27.62 39.92
N LYS A 44 11.86 -28.20 40.00
CA LYS A 44 13.11 -27.46 39.86
C LYS A 44 13.32 -26.90 38.45
N ALA A 45 12.94 -27.66 37.42
CA ALA A 45 12.92 -27.18 36.05
C ALA A 45 11.86 -26.09 35.81
N GLN A 46 10.75 -26.08 36.55
CA GLN A 46 9.79 -24.97 36.51
C GLN A 46 10.35 -23.70 37.16
N GLU A 47 11.00 -23.81 38.32
CA GLU A 47 11.64 -22.66 38.99
C GLU A 47 12.80 -22.07 38.16
N GLU A 48 13.63 -22.93 37.57
CA GLU A 48 14.74 -22.51 36.72
C GLU A 48 14.26 -22.09 35.31
N GLY A 49 13.20 -22.72 34.81
CA GLY A 49 12.55 -22.39 33.54
C GLY A 49 11.90 -21.01 33.54
N GLY A 50 11.29 -20.60 34.66
CA GLY A 50 10.75 -19.24 34.82
C GLY A 50 11.84 -18.16 34.73
N LYS A 51 13.00 -18.39 35.37
CA LYS A 51 14.14 -17.47 35.30
C LYS A 51 14.77 -17.41 33.89
N ALA A 52 14.90 -18.56 33.24
CA ALA A 52 15.37 -18.61 31.85
C ALA A 52 14.39 -17.90 30.89
N PHE A 53 13.09 -18.06 31.11
CA PHE A 53 12.06 -17.35 30.36
C PHE A 53 12.12 -15.84 30.58
N GLU A 54 12.19 -15.36 31.83
CA GLU A 54 12.34 -13.92 32.09
C GLU A 54 13.62 -13.34 31.48
N SER A 55 14.73 -14.09 31.50
CA SER A 55 15.97 -13.68 30.82
C SER A 55 15.77 -13.58 29.31
N LEU A 56 15.17 -14.58 28.69
CA LEU A 56 14.86 -14.59 27.26
C LEU A 56 13.90 -13.46 26.87
N VAL A 57 12.90 -13.16 27.70
CA VAL A 57 11.97 -12.04 27.47
C VAL A 57 12.70 -10.70 27.59
N LYS A 58 13.55 -10.52 28.60
CA LYS A 58 14.34 -9.30 28.76
C LYS A 58 15.32 -9.11 27.61
N GLU A 59 15.95 -10.18 27.16
CA GLU A 59 16.86 -10.18 26.02
C GLU A 59 16.11 -9.93 24.72
N GLY A 60 14.94 -10.53 24.51
CA GLY A 60 14.03 -10.29 23.40
C GLY A 60 13.53 -8.84 23.33
N LEU A 61 13.12 -8.26 24.47
CA LEU A 61 12.75 -6.83 24.56
C LEU A 61 13.95 -5.92 24.26
N SER A 62 15.16 -6.30 24.69
CA SER A 62 16.37 -5.54 24.40
C SER A 62 16.75 -5.62 22.92
N ILE A 63 16.61 -6.78 22.29
CA ILE A 63 16.83 -7.01 20.86
C ILE A 63 15.78 -6.25 20.05
N GLN A 64 14.50 -6.31 20.44
CA GLN A 64 13.45 -5.57 19.77
C GLN A 64 13.71 -4.06 19.82
N ARG A 65 14.08 -3.52 20.98
CA ARG A 65 14.44 -2.09 21.11
C ARG A 65 15.66 -1.72 20.27
N LYS A 66 16.71 -2.54 20.28
CA LYS A 66 17.92 -2.31 19.47
C LYS A 66 17.60 -2.39 17.97
N THR A 67 16.83 -3.39 17.54
CA THR A 67 16.41 -3.54 16.15
C THR A 67 15.47 -2.42 15.72
N GLN A 68 14.56 -1.96 16.58
CA GLN A 68 13.71 -0.81 16.30
C GLN A 68 14.55 0.46 16.14
N ALA A 69 15.48 0.74 17.05
CA ALA A 69 16.34 1.92 16.96
C ALA A 69 17.21 1.89 15.69
N VAL A 70 17.81 0.74 15.37
CA VAL A 70 18.58 0.57 14.13
C VAL A 70 17.69 0.67 12.90
N ALA A 71 16.47 0.11 12.93
CA ALA A 71 15.53 0.23 11.82
C ALA A 71 15.09 1.67 11.60
N GLU A 72 14.76 2.41 12.66
CA GLU A 72 14.41 3.83 12.60
C GLU A 72 15.58 4.66 12.06
N GLU A 73 16.81 4.39 12.49
CA GLU A 73 18.01 5.04 11.98
C GLU A 73 18.27 4.72 10.49
N ARG A 74 18.14 3.45 10.10
CA ARG A 74 18.31 3.01 8.70
C ARG A 74 17.22 3.54 7.79
N ILE A 75 15.97 3.58 8.24
CA ILE A 75 14.84 4.14 7.50
C ILE A 75 15.05 5.64 7.36
N SER A 76 15.40 6.35 8.44
CA SER A 76 15.68 7.79 8.40
C SER A 76 16.83 8.11 7.42
N GLU A 77 17.93 7.36 7.47
CA GLU A 77 19.04 7.52 6.53
C GLU A 77 18.63 7.21 5.09
N ALA A 78 17.89 6.12 4.86
CA ALA A 78 17.42 5.73 3.54
C ALA A 78 16.46 6.79 2.98
N THR A 79 15.50 7.25 3.77
CA THR A 79 14.57 8.32 3.42
C THR A 79 15.32 9.61 3.12
N SER A 80 16.33 9.97 3.91
CA SER A 80 17.15 11.15 3.66
C SER A 80 17.96 11.04 2.37
N ARG A 81 18.59 9.88 2.11
CA ARG A 81 19.30 9.60 0.85
C ARG A 81 18.36 9.61 -0.35
N VAL A 82 17.20 8.98 -0.25
CA VAL A 82 16.16 8.98 -1.29
C VAL A 82 15.63 10.39 -1.52
N SER A 83 15.36 11.16 -0.48
CA SER A 83 14.91 12.56 -0.59
C SER A 83 15.96 13.42 -1.28
N THR A 84 17.24 13.23 -0.94
CA THR A 84 18.35 13.98 -1.56
C THR A 84 18.51 13.60 -3.03
N MET A 85 18.54 12.30 -3.34
CA MET A 85 18.59 11.81 -4.71
C MET A 85 17.36 12.23 -5.52
N ALA A 86 16.16 12.22 -4.93
CA ALA A 86 14.94 12.69 -5.58
C ALA A 86 15.01 14.18 -5.86
N THR A 87 15.57 14.99 -4.95
CA THR A 87 15.76 16.44 -5.15
C THR A 87 16.78 16.70 -6.25
N ASP A 88 17.90 15.97 -6.28
CA ASP A 88 18.94 16.10 -7.31
C ASP A 88 18.45 15.64 -8.68
N ILE A 89 17.73 14.52 -8.75
CA ILE A 89 17.12 14.01 -9.98
C ILE A 89 16.02 14.96 -10.44
N SER A 90 15.14 15.42 -9.55
CA SER A 90 14.10 16.40 -9.89
C SER A 90 14.71 17.68 -10.46
N SER A 91 15.77 18.21 -9.83
CA SER A 91 16.44 19.42 -10.28
C SER A 91 17.17 19.24 -11.62
N LYS A 92 17.85 18.11 -11.84
CA LYS A 92 18.55 17.81 -13.11
C LYS A 92 17.61 17.37 -14.23
N ALA A 93 16.50 16.72 -13.89
CA ALA A 93 15.57 16.13 -14.83
C ALA A 93 14.31 16.97 -15.04
N ALA A 94 14.19 18.18 -14.48
CA ALA A 94 13.06 19.08 -14.70
C ALA A 94 12.69 19.20 -16.20
N GLY A 95 13.67 19.34 -17.09
CA GLY A 95 13.42 19.35 -18.54
C GLY A 95 13.14 17.98 -19.19
N GLN A 96 13.40 16.87 -18.50
CA GLN A 96 12.93 15.53 -18.92
C GLN A 96 11.54 15.21 -18.34
N TRP A 97 11.15 15.85 -17.24
CA TRP A 97 9.79 15.77 -16.69
C TRP A 97 8.76 16.33 -17.66
N ASP A 98 9.05 17.44 -18.34
CA ASP A 98 8.16 17.98 -19.38
C ASP A 98 7.92 16.97 -20.53
N LYS A 99 8.94 16.17 -20.89
CA LYS A 99 8.78 15.09 -21.89
C LYS A 99 7.99 13.92 -21.34
N LEU A 100 8.15 13.60 -20.07
CA LEU A 100 7.36 12.57 -19.40
C LEU A 100 5.92 13.03 -19.19
N GLU A 101 5.65 14.31 -18.99
CA GLU A 101 4.33 14.91 -18.95
C GLU A 101 3.64 14.71 -20.30
N ASN A 102 4.31 15.04 -21.42
CA ASN A 102 3.75 14.78 -22.75
C ASN A 102 3.50 13.27 -23.01
N ILE A 103 4.40 12.38 -22.58
CA ILE A 103 4.19 10.92 -22.71
C ILE A 103 3.06 10.45 -21.79
N PHE A 104 2.96 10.98 -20.57
CA PHE A 104 1.91 10.65 -19.63
C PHE A 104 0.55 11.11 -20.17
N GLU A 105 0.46 12.35 -20.65
CA GLU A 105 -0.71 12.88 -21.33
C GLU A 105 -1.11 12.01 -22.53
N GLU A 106 -0.16 11.60 -23.38
CA GLU A 106 -0.44 10.68 -24.48
C GLU A 106 -0.98 9.33 -24.00
N ARG A 107 -0.43 8.78 -22.91
CA ARG A 107 -0.88 7.49 -22.35
C ARG A 107 -2.23 7.60 -21.66
N VAL A 108 -2.48 8.70 -20.94
CA VAL A 108 -3.78 9.02 -20.32
C VAL A 108 -4.82 9.27 -21.39
N ALA A 109 -4.52 10.09 -22.39
CA ALA A 109 -5.39 10.32 -23.54
C ALA A 109 -5.70 9.00 -24.27
N LYS A 110 -4.70 8.13 -24.48
CA LYS A 110 -4.92 6.81 -25.08
C LYS A 110 -5.78 5.89 -24.21
N ALA A 111 -5.67 5.97 -22.89
CA ALA A 111 -6.51 5.21 -21.97
C ALA A 111 -7.96 5.73 -21.96
N LEU A 112 -8.15 7.06 -21.95
CA LEU A 112 -9.46 7.71 -22.02
C LEU A 112 -10.16 7.45 -23.36
N ASN A 113 -9.43 7.52 -24.47
CA ASN A 113 -9.95 7.16 -25.79
C ASN A 113 -10.38 5.68 -25.85
N LYS A 114 -9.62 4.77 -25.22
CA LYS A 114 -10.02 3.35 -25.09
C LYS A 114 -11.28 3.16 -24.22
N LEU A 115 -11.52 4.06 -23.28
CA LEU A 115 -12.72 4.08 -22.44
C LEU A 115 -13.91 4.78 -23.12
N GLY A 116 -13.73 5.29 -24.34
CA GLY A 116 -14.78 5.92 -25.13
C GLY A 116 -14.98 7.41 -24.86
N VAL A 117 -14.05 8.05 -24.15
CA VAL A 117 -14.04 9.51 -23.96
C VAL A 117 -13.35 10.13 -25.19
N PRO A 118 -14.06 10.87 -26.06
CA PRO A 118 -13.45 11.49 -27.23
C PRO A 118 -12.51 12.64 -26.81
N SER A 119 -11.38 12.77 -27.50
CA SER A 119 -10.44 13.87 -27.23
C SER A 119 -10.92 15.19 -27.87
N ALA A 120 -10.43 16.34 -27.38
CA ALA A 120 -10.77 17.64 -27.95
C ALA A 120 -10.44 17.74 -29.46
N ARG A 121 -9.33 17.13 -29.89
CA ARG A 121 -8.93 17.08 -31.31
C ARG A 121 -9.91 16.30 -32.17
N ASP A 122 -10.49 15.23 -31.62
CA ASP A 122 -11.48 14.43 -32.33
C ASP A 122 -12.78 15.23 -32.53
N VAL A 123 -13.16 16.03 -31.54
CA VAL A 123 -14.31 16.95 -31.62
C VAL A 123 -14.05 18.04 -32.66
N ASP A 124 -12.87 18.67 -32.65
CA ASP A 124 -12.51 19.71 -33.62
C ASP A 124 -12.50 19.17 -35.06
N ALA A 125 -11.89 18.01 -35.30
CA ALA A 125 -11.87 17.36 -36.61
C ALA A 125 -13.30 16.98 -37.09
N LEU A 126 -14.19 16.64 -36.16
CA LEU A 126 -15.59 16.38 -36.47
C LEU A 126 -16.33 17.67 -36.84
N ILE A 127 -16.11 18.77 -36.11
CA ILE A 127 -16.67 20.09 -36.43
C ILE A 127 -16.26 20.52 -37.85
N GLU A 128 -14.97 20.38 -38.18
CA GLU A 128 -14.46 20.76 -39.49
C GLU A 128 -15.07 19.90 -40.62
N ARG A 129 -15.25 18.60 -40.37
CA ARG A 129 -15.98 17.71 -41.29
C ARG A 129 -17.45 18.08 -41.43
N ILE A 130 -18.11 18.45 -40.34
CA ILE A 130 -19.51 18.89 -40.35
C ILE A 130 -19.64 20.19 -41.15
N ASP A 131 -18.71 21.14 -40.99
CA ASP A 131 -18.71 22.39 -41.74
C ASP A 131 -18.48 22.15 -43.24
N ALA A 132 -17.52 21.29 -43.59
CA ALA A 132 -17.28 20.89 -44.98
C ALA A 132 -18.51 20.19 -45.59
N LEU A 133 -19.15 19.29 -44.82
CA LEU A 133 -20.35 18.59 -45.26
C LEU A 133 -21.55 19.56 -45.41
N ASN A 134 -21.72 20.50 -44.47
CA ASN A 134 -22.72 21.55 -44.57
C ASN A 134 -22.52 22.37 -45.85
N GLN A 135 -21.28 22.76 -46.18
CA GLN A 135 -20.99 23.46 -47.43
C GLN A 135 -21.32 22.62 -48.66
N HIS A 136 -21.07 21.30 -48.63
CA HIS A 136 -21.42 20.40 -49.73
C HIS A 136 -22.93 20.21 -49.86
N VAL A 137 -23.67 20.12 -48.75
CA VAL A 137 -25.13 20.03 -48.73
C VAL A 137 -25.77 21.34 -49.21
N MET A 138 -25.24 22.51 -48.81
CA MET A 138 -25.71 23.80 -49.36
C MET A 138 -25.44 23.94 -50.87
N ARG A 139 -24.45 23.21 -51.39
CA ARG A 139 -24.10 23.22 -52.82
C ARG A 139 -24.98 22.24 -53.63
N MET A 140 -25.45 21.15 -53.03
CA MET A 140 -26.29 20.13 -53.68
C MET A 140 -27.80 20.31 -53.46
N GLY A 141 -28.21 20.67 -52.25
CA GLY A 141 -29.56 21.13 -51.96
C GLY A 141 -29.59 22.62 -52.26
N GLY A 142 -30.29 23.03 -53.31
CA GLY A 142 -30.47 24.44 -53.70
C GLY A 142 -31.25 25.29 -52.69
N MET A 143 -30.91 25.22 -51.41
CA MET A 143 -31.30 26.18 -50.40
C MET A 143 -30.06 27.03 -50.15
N ALA A 144 -30.01 28.18 -50.83
CA ALA A 144 -29.08 29.23 -50.46
C ALA A 144 -29.13 29.43 -48.94
N PRO A 145 -28.00 29.69 -48.26
CA PRO A 145 -28.11 30.35 -46.98
C PRO A 145 -28.87 31.65 -47.28
N ALA A 146 -30.08 31.76 -46.76
CA ALA A 146 -30.62 33.07 -46.47
C ALA A 146 -29.52 33.71 -45.63
N LYS A 147 -28.74 34.60 -46.26
CA LYS A 147 -27.92 35.57 -45.57
C LYS A 147 -28.87 36.20 -44.58
N THR A 148 -28.83 35.74 -43.32
CA THR A 148 -28.93 36.65 -42.22
C THR A 148 -27.73 37.56 -42.41
N ALA A 149 -27.98 38.58 -43.23
CA ALA A 149 -27.18 39.77 -43.24
C ALA A 149 -27.05 40.11 -41.76
N ALA A 150 -25.84 39.94 -41.23
CA ALA A 150 -25.40 40.71 -40.11
C ALA A 150 -25.84 42.14 -40.45
N ARG A 151 -26.91 42.60 -39.80
CA ARG A 151 -27.22 44.01 -39.76
C ARG A 151 -25.96 44.62 -39.17
N LYS A 152 -25.08 45.09 -40.05
CA LYS A 152 -24.16 46.16 -39.72
C LYS A 152 -25.08 47.24 -39.17
N ALA A 153 -25.06 47.39 -37.86
CA ALA A 153 -25.61 48.55 -37.19
C ALA A 153 -24.92 49.74 -37.83
N ALA A 154 -25.60 50.37 -38.79
CA ALA A 154 -25.25 51.71 -39.20
C ALA A 154 -25.35 52.57 -37.93
N PRO A 155 -24.34 53.43 -37.66
CA PRO A 155 -24.32 54.21 -36.44
C PRO A 155 -25.56 55.09 -36.40
N ALA A 156 -26.44 54.82 -35.43
CA ALA A 156 -27.58 55.68 -35.17
C ALA A 156 -27.02 57.07 -34.85
N LYS A 157 -27.25 58.01 -35.77
CA LYS A 157 -27.08 59.43 -35.55
C LYS A 157 -27.70 59.78 -34.21
N LYS A 158 -26.88 60.37 -33.33
CA LYS A 158 -27.31 61.08 -32.13
C LYS A 158 -28.47 62.02 -32.50
N ALA A 159 -29.67 61.66 -32.08
CA ALA A 159 -30.73 62.62 -31.83
C ALA A 159 -30.71 62.90 -30.32
N ALA A 160 -30.30 64.11 -29.96
CA ALA A 160 -30.52 64.64 -28.63
C ALA A 160 -32.03 64.80 -28.37
N PRO A 161 -32.46 64.59 -27.12
CA PRO A 161 -33.02 65.71 -26.37
C PRO A 161 -32.34 65.81 -25.00
N ALA A 162 -31.76 66.96 -24.66
CA ALA A 162 -32.42 68.04 -23.94
C ALA A 162 -32.70 67.68 -22.45
N LYS A 163 -31.81 68.22 -21.61
CA LYS A 163 -31.96 68.70 -20.22
C LYS A 163 -33.18 68.24 -19.41
N THR A 164 -32.89 67.66 -18.23
CA THR A 164 -33.23 68.16 -16.88
C THR A 164 -32.61 67.20 -15.86
N ALA A 165 -31.56 67.57 -15.12
CA ALA A 165 -31.56 68.30 -13.85
C ALA A 165 -31.63 67.38 -12.61
N ALA A 166 -30.64 67.57 -11.72
CA ALA A 166 -30.52 67.09 -10.33
C ALA A 166 -30.28 65.57 -10.15
N ARG A 167 -29.42 65.05 -9.26
CA ARG A 167 -28.87 65.58 -8.00
C ARG A 167 -27.66 64.71 -7.57
N LYS A 168 -26.54 65.37 -7.33
CA LYS A 168 -25.51 65.18 -6.26
C LYS A 168 -25.73 63.97 -5.30
N THR A 169 -24.74 63.07 -5.12
CA THR A 169 -23.75 63.04 -4.01
C THR A 169 -23.07 61.65 -3.82
N THR A 170 -21.73 61.69 -3.64
CA THR A 170 -20.84 60.83 -2.78
C THR A 170 -20.77 59.32 -3.03
N ARG A 171 -19.66 58.71 -3.48
CA ARG A 171 -18.27 58.60 -2.94
C ARG A 171 -18.16 57.80 -1.62
N ARG A 172 -17.66 56.55 -1.73
CA ARG A 172 -16.73 55.75 -0.86
C ARG A 172 -17.14 54.27 -0.93
N SER A 173 -16.29 53.35 -1.42
CA SER A 173 -15.20 52.65 -0.70
C SER A 173 -15.71 52.01 0.60
N LYS A 174 -15.46 50.76 1.00
CA LYS A 174 -14.48 49.72 0.69
C LYS A 174 -14.90 48.50 1.53
N ALA A 175 -14.36 47.33 1.18
CA ALA A 175 -14.31 46.08 1.94
C ALA A 175 -14.37 46.16 3.49
N ALA A 176 -15.05 45.18 4.08
CA ALA A 176 -14.60 44.32 5.18
C ALA A 176 -15.46 43.05 5.16
#